data_AF-F6DNU6-F1
#
_entry.id   AF-F6DNU6-F1
#
_cell.length_a   1.000
_cell.length_b   1.000
_cell.length_c   1.000
_cell.angle_alpha   90.00
_cell.angle_beta   90.00
_cell.angle_gamma   90.00
#
_symmetry.space_group_name_H-M   'P 1'
#
loop_
_entity.id
_entity.type
_entity.pdbx_description
1 polymer ?
#
loop_
_entity_poly.entity_id
_entity_poly.type
_entity_poly.pdbx_seq_one_letter_code
_entity_poly.pdbx_strand_id
1 'polypeptide(L)'
;MNQAVMVQCEGTLHPLSLLDKLAKDFIQEDYILTNHEKNLHVLCSRMDRLSQSKTGRRKPVYTLYSGGDCSFIISLKETSPLMTEFADSPPEERDQKILVKFILQPLLELDTEKQPHRLIYTKDLSAAIEAVDAGEYPYLFLFNF
;
A
#
# COMPACT_ATOMS: atom_id res chain seq x y z
N MET A 1 -0.81 -7.13 12.36
CA MET A 1 -2.04 -6.32 12.54
C MET A 1 -2.18 -5.49 11.27
N ASN A 2 -3.37 -5.40 10.67
CA ASN A 2 -3.53 -4.66 9.41
C ASN A 2 -3.77 -3.17 9.68
N GLN A 3 -3.22 -2.33 8.83
CA GLN A 3 -3.47 -0.88 8.83
C GLN A 3 -3.66 -0.40 7.41
N ALA A 4 -4.39 0.70 7.28
CA ALA A 4 -4.58 1.39 6.03
C ALA A 4 -4.16 2.86 6.14
N VAL A 5 -3.72 3.40 5.00
CA VAL A 5 -3.47 4.82 4.77
C VAL A 5 -4.36 5.27 3.63
N MET A 6 -5.28 6.18 3.93
CA MET A 6 -5.99 6.96 2.92
C MET A 6 -5.15 8.18 2.56
N VAL A 7 -5.06 8.46 1.27
CA VAL A 7 -4.19 9.51 0.74
C VAL A 7 -5.05 10.61 0.14
N GLN A 8 -4.89 11.84 0.62
CA GLN A 8 -5.43 13.04 -0.01
C GLN A 8 -4.36 13.69 -0.90
N CYS A 9 -4.59 13.76 -2.20
CA CYS A 9 -3.72 14.49 -3.12
C CYS A 9 -4.54 15.33 -4.12
N GLU A 10 -3.97 16.46 -4.53
CA GLU A 10 -4.50 17.29 -5.61
C GLU A 10 -3.88 16.84 -6.93
N GLY A 11 -4.71 16.40 -7.88
CA GLY A 11 -4.23 15.75 -9.11
C GLY A 11 -3.90 14.28 -8.87
N THR A 12 -4.71 13.39 -9.45
CA THR A 12 -4.56 11.95 -9.27
C THR A 12 -3.72 11.36 -10.40
N LEU A 13 -2.57 10.77 -10.05
CA LEU A 13 -1.83 9.95 -11.00
C LEU A 13 -2.65 8.69 -11.27
N HIS A 14 -3.14 8.48 -12.49
CA HIS A 14 -3.97 7.30 -12.79
C HIS A 14 -3.37 6.02 -12.16
N PRO A 15 -4.16 5.15 -11.49
CA PRO A 15 -3.62 4.01 -10.72
C PRO A 15 -2.63 3.16 -11.51
N LEU A 16 -2.91 2.92 -12.80
CA LEU A 16 -1.98 2.21 -13.69
C LEU A 16 -0.64 2.91 -13.88
N SER A 17 -0.62 4.24 -13.96
CA SER A 17 0.63 5.01 -14.05
C SER A 17 1.42 4.97 -12.74
N LEU A 18 0.74 4.87 -11.59
CA LEU A 18 1.40 4.64 -10.30
C LEU A 18 2.04 3.25 -10.27
N LEU A 19 1.30 2.22 -10.71
CA LEU A 19 1.79 0.85 -10.81
C LEU A 19 2.99 0.74 -11.76
N ASP A 20 2.96 1.37 -12.93
CA ASP A 20 4.08 1.35 -13.87
C ASP A 20 5.38 1.85 -13.23
N LYS A 21 5.31 2.94 -12.45
CA LYS A 21 6.47 3.47 -11.73
C LYS A 21 6.97 2.50 -10.64
N LEU A 22 6.05 1.79 -9.98
CA LEU A 22 6.38 0.81 -8.93
C LEU A 22 6.96 -0.50 -9.49
N ALA A 23 6.70 -0.84 -10.76
CA ALA A 23 7.13 -2.10 -11.38
C ALA A 23 8.66 -2.32 -11.36
N LYS A 24 9.45 -1.24 -11.19
CA LYS A 24 10.90 -1.32 -11.03
C LYS A 24 11.29 -2.14 -9.79
N ASP A 25 10.72 -1.82 -8.64
CA ASP A 25 11.11 -2.37 -7.34
C ASP A 25 10.09 -3.38 -6.78
N PHE A 26 8.88 -3.40 -7.33
CA PHE A 26 7.79 -4.23 -6.84
C PHE A 26 7.26 -5.21 -7.90
N ILE A 27 6.73 -6.33 -7.43
CA ILE A 27 5.94 -7.30 -8.20
C ILE A 27 4.47 -6.99 -7.92
N GLN A 28 3.66 -6.99 -8.97
CA GLN A 28 2.23 -6.67 -8.90
C GLN A 28 1.40 -7.92 -9.12
N GLU A 29 0.31 -8.03 -8.37
CA GLU A 29 -0.72 -9.06 -8.50
C GLU A 29 -2.08 -8.39 -8.41
N ASP A 30 -2.92 -8.60 -9.43
CA ASP A 30 -4.29 -8.11 -9.43
C ASP A 30 -5.13 -8.89 -8.42
N TYR A 31 -6.01 -8.20 -7.72
CA TYR A 31 -6.92 -8.80 -6.76
C TYR A 31 -8.31 -8.17 -6.86
N ILE A 32 -9.32 -9.01 -7.07
CA ILE A 32 -10.71 -8.56 -7.09
C ILE A 32 -11.21 -8.45 -5.65
N LEU A 33 -11.39 -7.23 -5.16
CA LEU A 33 -12.05 -6.95 -3.89
C LEU A 33 -13.55 -6.93 -4.14
N THR A 34 -14.26 -7.94 -3.65
CA THR A 34 -15.70 -8.06 -3.92
C THR A 34 -16.47 -6.98 -3.17
N ASN A 35 -17.56 -6.49 -3.78
CA ASN A 35 -18.51 -5.57 -3.13
C ASN A 35 -18.84 -5.97 -1.68
N HIS A 36 -18.81 -4.99 -0.78
CA HIS A 36 -18.98 -5.15 0.68
C HIS A 36 -17.85 -5.92 1.37
N GLU A 37 -16.67 -6.00 0.77
CA GLU A 37 -15.43 -6.42 1.44
C GLU A 37 -15.47 -7.85 2.00
N LYS A 38 -16.37 -8.69 1.50
CA LYS A 38 -16.59 -10.05 2.01
C LYS A 38 -15.32 -10.89 1.96
N ASN A 39 -14.41 -10.58 1.03
CA ASN A 39 -13.13 -11.25 0.85
C ASN A 39 -11.92 -10.44 1.35
N LEU A 40 -12.10 -9.35 2.10
CA LEU A 40 -10.99 -8.57 2.67
C LEU A 40 -10.05 -9.44 3.54
N HIS A 41 -10.60 -10.38 4.30
CA HIS A 41 -9.81 -11.34 5.08
C HIS A 41 -8.94 -12.25 4.19
N VAL A 42 -9.41 -12.58 2.98
CA VAL A 42 -8.64 -13.36 1.99
C VAL A 42 -7.53 -12.51 1.40
N LEU A 43 -7.79 -11.24 1.09
CA LEU A 43 -6.78 -10.27 0.67
C LEU A 43 -5.66 -10.15 1.72
N CYS A 44 -6.00 -9.90 2.99
CA CYS A 44 -5.02 -9.81 4.06
C CYS A 44 -4.20 -11.10 4.21
N SER A 45 -4.86 -12.27 4.13
CA SER A 45 -4.18 -13.57 4.17
C SER A 45 -3.23 -13.77 2.98
N ARG A 46 -3.60 -13.27 1.79
CA ARG A 46 -2.74 -13.30 0.61
C ARG A 46 -1.52 -12.39 0.78
N MET A 47 -1.72 -11.17 1.29
CA MET A 47 -0.63 -10.25 1.62
C MET A 47 0.33 -10.86 2.64
N ASP A 48 -0.18 -11.52 3.70
CA ASP A 48 0.65 -12.22 4.69
C ASP A 48 1.52 -13.31 4.06
N ARG A 49 0.92 -14.17 3.23
CA ARG A 49 1.67 -15.22 2.52
C ARG A 49 2.71 -14.63 1.59
N LEU A 50 2.36 -13.58 0.87
CA LEU A 50 3.32 -12.88 0.01
C LEU A 50 4.44 -12.30 0.86
N SER A 51 4.18 -11.73 2.03
CA SER A 51 5.21 -11.13 2.89
C SER A 51 6.28 -12.12 3.37
N GLN A 52 6.02 -13.43 3.31
CA GLN A 52 6.98 -14.45 3.71
C GLN A 52 8.08 -14.61 2.64
N SER A 53 9.32 -14.22 2.96
CA SER A 53 10.50 -14.44 2.11
C SER A 53 11.15 -15.78 2.39
N LYS A 54 11.82 -16.34 1.37
CA LYS A 54 12.71 -17.50 1.50
C LYS A 54 13.88 -17.23 2.45
N THR A 55 14.27 -15.98 2.61
CA THR A 55 15.37 -15.55 3.49
C THR A 55 14.98 -15.45 4.98
N GLY A 56 13.71 -15.72 5.31
CA GLY A 56 13.16 -15.55 6.66
C GLY A 56 12.86 -14.09 7.02
N ARG A 57 13.30 -13.11 6.22
CA ARG A 57 12.95 -11.69 6.40
C ARG A 57 11.58 -11.40 5.81
N ARG A 58 10.64 -10.91 6.61
CA ARG A 58 9.35 -10.43 6.10
C ARG A 58 9.59 -9.35 5.05
N LYS A 59 9.07 -9.50 3.83
CA LYS A 59 9.14 -8.44 2.81
C LYS A 59 7.92 -7.50 2.91
N PRO A 60 8.10 -6.20 2.61
CA PRO A 60 6.98 -5.27 2.52
C PRO A 60 5.98 -5.69 1.42
N VAL A 61 4.70 -5.68 1.77
CA VAL A 61 3.58 -5.93 0.84
C VAL A 61 2.49 -4.92 1.12
N TYR A 62 2.06 -4.24 0.06
CA TYR A 62 1.00 -3.24 0.09
C TYR A 62 -0.15 -3.71 -0.80
N THR A 63 -1.36 -3.24 -0.53
CA THR A 63 -2.43 -3.25 -1.53
C THR A 63 -2.80 -1.82 -1.85
N LEU A 64 -2.72 -1.46 -3.13
CA LEU A 64 -3.28 -0.22 -3.65
C LEU A 64 -4.73 -0.45 -4.06
N TYR A 65 -5.61 0.39 -3.54
CA TYR A 65 -7.01 0.44 -3.92
C TYR A 65 -7.41 1.86 -4.31
N SER A 66 -8.16 2.01 -5.39
CA SER A 66 -8.56 3.29 -5.96
C SER A 66 -10.04 3.32 -6.34
N GLY A 67 -10.86 2.50 -5.66
CA GLY A 67 -12.31 2.38 -5.89
C GLY A 67 -12.70 1.29 -6.88
N GLY A 68 -13.94 0.82 -6.75
CA GLY A 68 -14.52 -0.25 -7.56
C GLY A 68 -14.05 -1.65 -7.12
N ASP A 69 -13.95 -2.58 -8.07
CA ASP A 69 -13.77 -4.00 -7.73
C ASP A 69 -12.30 -4.46 -7.78
N CYS A 70 -11.40 -3.63 -8.33
CA CYS A 70 -10.01 -4.01 -8.56
C CYS A 70 -9.06 -3.35 -7.56
N SER A 71 -8.19 -4.16 -6.99
CA SER A 71 -7.10 -3.75 -6.12
C SER A 71 -5.80 -4.41 -6.59
N PHE A 72 -4.66 -3.80 -6.27
CA PHE A 72 -3.36 -4.28 -6.73
C PHE A 72 -2.48 -4.58 -5.53
N ILE A 73 -2.11 -5.84 -5.36
CA ILE A 73 -1.14 -6.25 -4.35
C ILE A 73 0.26 -5.99 -4.91
N ILE A 74 1.04 -5.19 -4.21
CA ILE A 74 2.34 -4.70 -4.61
C ILE A 74 3.36 -5.22 -3.59
N SER A 75 4.14 -6.22 -3.99
CA SER A 75 5.12 -6.90 -3.14
C SER A 75 6.54 -6.48 -3.49
N LEU A 76 7.34 -6.07 -2.51
CA LEU A 76 8.73 -5.68 -2.78
C LEU A 76 9.55 -6.87 -3.33
N LYS A 77 10.35 -6.63 -4.36
CA LYS A 77 11.26 -7.66 -4.90
C LYS A 77 12.34 -7.96 -3.86
N GLU A 78 12.68 -9.24 -3.69
CA GLU A 78 13.78 -9.65 -2.80
C GLU A 78 15.13 -9.06 -3.24
N THR A 79 15.27 -8.74 -4.54
CA THR A 79 16.46 -8.11 -5.13
C THR A 79 16.47 -6.59 -5.04
N SER A 80 15.39 -5.95 -4.56
CA SER A 80 15.34 -4.49 -4.48
C SER A 80 16.28 -3.99 -3.37
N PRO A 81 17.06 -2.91 -3.62
CA PRO A 81 17.90 -2.31 -2.59
C PRO A 81 17.10 -1.85 -1.35
N LEU A 82 15.79 -1.58 -1.51
CA LEU A 82 14.88 -1.20 -0.44
C LEU A 82 14.72 -2.28 0.63
N MET A 83 15.01 -3.56 0.31
CA MET A 83 15.03 -4.65 1.29
C MET A 83 16.15 -4.48 2.33
N THR A 84 17.20 -3.73 2.00
CA THR A 84 18.38 -3.53 2.86
C THR A 84 18.44 -2.15 3.50
N GLU A 85 17.89 -1.12 2.86
CA GLU A 85 18.00 0.28 3.29
C GLU A 85 17.41 0.54 4.68
N PHE A 86 16.42 -0.24 5.09
CA PHE A 86 15.74 -0.13 6.39
C PHE A 86 15.74 -1.46 7.16
N ALA A 87 16.73 -2.32 6.92
CA ALA A 87 16.78 -3.66 7.52
C ALA A 87 16.81 -3.65 9.06
N ASP A 88 17.35 -2.57 9.65
CA ASP A 88 17.45 -2.41 11.11
C ASP A 88 16.18 -1.83 11.76
N SER A 89 15.22 -1.36 10.96
CA SER A 89 13.93 -0.87 11.49
C SER A 89 12.98 -2.03 11.76
N PRO A 90 12.13 -1.96 12.81
CA PRO A 90 11.03 -2.91 12.99
C PRO A 90 10.15 -3.00 11.73
N PRO A 91 9.56 -4.16 11.41
CA PRO A 91 8.79 -4.34 10.17
C PRO A 91 7.72 -3.27 9.91
N GLU A 92 6.96 -2.89 10.94
CA GLU A 92 5.93 -1.84 10.85
C GLU A 92 6.52 -0.48 10.44
N GLU A 93 7.54 -0.02 11.14
CA GLU A 93 8.20 1.26 10.86
C GLU A 93 8.91 1.25 9.49
N ARG A 94 9.52 0.11 9.15
CA ARG A 94 10.16 -0.11 7.85
C ARG A 94 9.17 0.00 6.71
N ASP A 95 8.06 -0.72 6.79
CA ASP A 95 7.06 -0.78 5.74
C ASP A 95 6.37 0.59 5.59
N GLN A 96 6.15 1.31 6.69
CA GLN A 96 5.65 2.68 6.64
C GLN A 96 6.66 3.65 6.00
N LYS A 97 7.96 3.57 6.37
CA LYS A 97 9.01 4.40 5.77
C LYS A 97 9.13 4.16 4.27
N ILE A 98 9.06 2.91 3.82
CA ILE A 98 9.10 2.57 2.40
C ILE A 98 7.89 3.15 1.67
N LEU A 99 6.68 2.96 2.22
CA LEU A 99 5.45 3.55 1.65
C LEU A 99 5.59 5.06 1.51
N VAL A 100 5.93 5.77 2.58
CA VAL A 100 6.00 7.23 2.58
C VAL A 100 7.10 7.75 1.66
N LYS A 101 8.35 7.25 1.79
CA LYS A 101 9.51 7.83 1.11
C LYS A 101 9.67 7.39 -0.34
N PHE A 102 9.18 6.21 -0.71
CA PHE A 102 9.41 5.62 -2.04
C PHE A 102 8.14 5.50 -2.89
N ILE A 103 6.97 5.57 -2.27
CA ILE A 103 5.69 5.52 -2.99
C ILE A 103 5.03 6.90 -2.93
N LEU A 104 4.67 7.38 -1.74
CA LEU A 104 3.84 8.58 -1.60
C LEU A 104 4.58 9.86 -1.99
N GLN A 105 5.80 10.09 -1.46
CA GLN A 105 6.59 11.28 -1.75
C GLN A 105 6.95 11.41 -3.25
N PRO A 106 7.64 10.44 -3.88
CA PRO A 106 8.13 10.62 -5.23
C PRO A 106 7.09 10.36 -6.33
N LEU A 107 6.05 9.56 -6.06
CA LEU A 107 5.09 9.17 -7.11
C LEU A 107 3.81 10.00 -7.07
N LEU A 108 3.41 10.48 -5.89
CA LEU A 108 2.23 11.31 -5.69
C LEU A 108 2.59 12.76 -5.32
N GLU A 109 3.87 13.12 -5.35
CA GLU A 109 4.40 14.46 -5.07
C GLU A 109 3.97 15.00 -3.69
N LEU A 110 3.74 14.09 -2.74
CA LEU A 110 3.31 14.44 -1.39
C LEU A 110 4.52 14.73 -0.51
N ASP A 111 4.77 15.99 -0.20
CA ASP A 111 5.72 16.33 0.87
C ASP A 111 5.06 16.05 2.23
N THR A 112 5.16 14.80 2.69
CA THR A 112 4.50 14.32 3.92
C THR A 112 5.05 14.98 5.19
N GLU A 113 6.24 15.58 5.15
CA GLU A 113 6.79 16.34 6.27
C GLU A 113 6.12 17.72 6.38
N LYS A 114 5.82 18.35 5.24
CA LYS A 114 5.12 19.65 5.20
C LYS A 114 3.60 19.52 5.19
N GLN A 115 3.06 18.38 4.75
CA GLN A 115 1.64 18.13 4.57
C GLN A 115 1.18 16.82 5.24
N PRO A 116 1.45 16.61 6.55
CA PRO A 116 1.11 15.36 7.23
C PRO A 116 -0.39 15.08 7.26
N HIS A 117 -1.22 16.13 7.20
CA HIS A 117 -2.69 16.04 7.15
C HIS A 117 -3.22 15.35 5.88
N ARG A 118 -2.39 15.18 4.85
CA ARG A 118 -2.77 14.49 3.61
C ARG A 118 -2.76 12.96 3.74
N LEU A 119 -2.26 12.43 4.86
CA LEU A 119 -2.25 10.99 5.14
C LEU A 119 -3.13 10.68 6.35
N ILE A 120 -4.15 9.85 6.16
CA ILE A 120 -5.03 9.41 7.24
C ILE A 120 -4.81 7.93 7.49
N TYR A 121 -4.23 7.62 8.65
CA TYR A 121 -3.97 6.27 9.10
C TYR A 121 -5.18 5.74 9.87
N THR A 122 -5.65 4.54 9.52
CA THR A 122 -6.78 3.89 10.19
C THR A 122 -6.59 2.38 10.30
N LYS A 123 -7.21 1.79 11.34
CA LYS A 123 -7.35 0.34 11.50
C LYS A 123 -8.73 -0.16 11.09
N ASP A 124 -9.67 0.76 10.90
CA ASP A 124 -10.99 0.47 10.34
C ASP A 124 -10.86 0.41 8.83
N LEU A 125 -10.56 -0.79 8.32
CA LEU A 125 -10.34 -1.02 6.90
C LEU A 125 -11.63 -0.81 6.10
N SER A 126 -12.78 -1.14 6.69
CA SER A 126 -14.06 -1.04 6.01
C SER A 126 -14.47 0.40 5.78
N ALA A 127 -14.40 1.24 6.82
CA ALA A 127 -14.63 2.66 6.66
C ALA A 127 -13.66 3.30 5.64
N ALA A 128 -12.42 2.79 5.54
CA ALA A 128 -11.43 3.32 4.62
C ALA A 128 -11.71 2.95 3.15
N ILE A 129 -12.20 1.73 2.90
CA ILE A 129 -12.61 1.27 1.57
C ILE A 129 -13.85 2.04 1.12
N GLU A 130 -14.86 2.14 1.99
CA GLU A 130 -16.08 2.91 1.73
C GLU A 130 -15.78 4.38 1.39
N ALA A 131 -14.82 5.01 2.08
CA ALA A 131 -14.43 6.39 1.80
C ALA A 131 -13.76 6.58 0.42
N VAL A 132 -12.98 5.59 -0.05
CA VAL A 132 -12.43 5.62 -1.41
C VAL A 132 -13.52 5.39 -2.45
N ASP A 133 -14.42 4.44 -2.22
CA ASP A 133 -15.57 4.18 -3.11
C ASP A 133 -16.51 5.38 -3.23
N ALA A 134 -16.69 6.13 -2.14
CA ALA A 134 -17.44 7.38 -2.12
C ALA A 134 -16.71 8.55 -2.82
N GLY A 135 -15.44 8.35 -3.22
CA GLY A 135 -14.61 9.36 -3.87
C GLY A 135 -14.05 10.43 -2.93
N GLU A 136 -14.10 10.21 -1.61
CA GLU A 136 -13.53 11.13 -0.61
C GLU A 136 -12.00 11.11 -0.63
N TYR A 137 -11.43 9.96 -0.97
CA TYR A 137 -9.98 9.76 -1.11
C TYR A 137 -9.67 9.04 -2.43
N PRO A 138 -8.67 9.49 -3.19
CA PRO A 138 -8.30 8.85 -4.45
C PRO A 138 -7.58 7.50 -4.29
N TYR A 139 -6.87 7.29 -3.18
CA TYR A 139 -6.16 6.03 -2.92
C TYR A 139 -6.25 5.59 -1.47
N LEU A 140 -6.28 4.28 -1.32
CA LEU A 140 -6.08 3.54 -0.10
C LEU A 140 -4.89 2.60 -0.28
N PHE A 141 -3.93 2.68 0.65
CA PHE A 141 -2.87 1.71 0.78
C PHE A 141 -3.11 0.86 2.02
N LEU A 142 -3.38 -0.43 1.83
CA LEU A 142 -3.39 -1.40 2.91
C LEU A 142 -1.97 -1.96 3.09
N PHE A 143 -1.54 -2.13 4.32
CA PHE A 143 -0.26 -2.74 4.65
C PHE A 143 -0.38 -3.55 5.94
N ASN A 144 0.46 -4.58 6.03
CA ASN A 144 0.38 -5.57 7.09
C ASN A 144 1.77 -5.77 7.71
N PHE A 145 1.84 -5.77 9.03
CA PHE A 145 3.05 -5.91 9.83
C PHE A 145 2.89 -6.90 10.99
#